data_AF-A0A4R5Q4K5-F1
#
_entry.id   AF-A0A4R5Q4K5-F1
#
_cell.length_a   1.000
_cell.length_b   1.000
_cell.length_c   1.000
_cell.angle_alpha   90.00
_cell.angle_beta   90.00
_cell.angle_gamma   90.00
#
_symmetry.space_group_name_H-M   'P 1'
#
loop_
_entity.id
_entity.type
_entity.pdbx_description
1 polymer ?
#
loop_
_entity_poly.entity_id
_entity_poly.type
_entity_poly.pdbx_seq_one_letter_code
_entity_poly.pdbx_strand_id
1 'polypeptide(L)'
;MAVLLRRMQAYLRDPYDFTASRIADEAGFEECLGRAAALGTQIAALGGAPTASLAERERTRGLILESLMTKHRVAAVGAKGAAQAGRG
;
A
#
# COMPACT_ATOMS: atom_id res chain seq x y z
N MET A 1 17.62 1.14 2.05
CA MET A 1 16.73 2.19 1.49
C MET A 1 16.33 1.97 0.02
N ALA A 2 16.92 1.04 -0.75
CA ALA A 2 16.66 0.92 -2.20
C ALA A 2 15.33 0.25 -2.62
N VAL A 3 14.66 -0.49 -1.73
CA VAL A 3 13.45 -1.26 -2.08
C VAL A 3 12.20 -0.37 -2.12
N LEU A 4 12.08 0.59 -1.19
CA LEU A 4 10.95 1.52 -1.14
C LEU A 4 10.94 2.45 -2.37
N LEU A 5 12.10 2.98 -2.73
CA LEU A 5 12.31 3.80 -3.94
C LEU A 5 11.94 3.07 -5.23
N ARG A 6 12.37 1.82 -5.42
CA ARG A 6 11.97 1.01 -6.58
C ARG A 6 10.46 0.73 -6.60
N ARG A 7 9.83 0.63 -5.43
CA ARG A 7 8.39 0.39 -5.30
C ARG A 7 7.60 1.65 -5.60
N MET A 8 8.02 2.83 -5.11
CA MET A 8 7.46 4.13 -5.52
C MET A 8 7.59 4.35 -7.03
N GLN A 9 8.74 4.02 -7.61
CA GLN A 9 8.93 4.10 -9.07
C GLN A 9 8.02 3.14 -9.85
N ALA A 10 7.64 2.00 -9.27
CA ALA A 10 6.63 1.11 -9.84
C ALA A 10 5.21 1.69 -9.71
N TYR A 11 4.88 2.34 -8.58
CA TYR A 11 3.61 3.04 -8.36
C TYR A 11 3.45 4.28 -9.27
N LEU A 12 4.54 4.96 -9.62
CA LEU A 12 4.55 6.11 -10.54
C LEU A 12 4.37 5.73 -12.03
N ARG A 13 4.46 4.43 -12.36
CA ARG A 13 4.51 3.94 -13.75
C ARG A 13 3.14 3.62 -14.35
N ASP A 14 2.11 3.62 -13.54
CA ASP A 14 0.69 3.58 -13.93
C ASP A 14 0.11 4.97 -13.60
N PRO A 15 -0.72 5.61 -14.43
CA PRO A 15 -1.21 6.95 -14.16
C PRO A 15 -2.30 6.86 -13.10
N TYR A 16 -1.90 6.55 -11.87
CA TYR A 16 -2.66 6.96 -10.71
C TYR A 16 -2.69 8.49 -10.76
N ASP A 17 -3.87 9.08 -10.85
CA ASP A 17 -3.99 10.53 -10.90
C ASP A 17 -3.52 11.11 -9.55
N PHE A 18 -2.25 11.48 -9.48
CA PHE A 18 -1.64 12.08 -8.31
C PHE A 18 -2.27 13.44 -7.96
N THR A 19 -3.01 14.07 -8.89
CA THR A 19 -3.79 15.28 -8.56
C THR A 19 -5.03 14.96 -7.71
N ALA A 20 -5.53 13.72 -7.77
CA ALA A 20 -6.59 13.22 -6.90
C ALA A 20 -6.05 12.57 -5.61
N SER A 21 -4.76 12.20 -5.56
CA SER A 21 -4.13 11.61 -4.38
C SER A 21 -3.78 12.66 -3.34
N ARG A 22 -4.25 12.49 -2.10
CA ARG A 22 -3.88 13.34 -0.96
C ARG A 22 -2.45 13.10 -0.44
N ILE A 23 -1.73 12.11 -1.00
CA ILE A 23 -0.36 11.77 -0.61
C ILE A 23 0.58 12.33 -1.68
N ALA A 24 1.23 13.46 -1.37
CA ALA A 24 2.00 14.26 -2.32
C ALA A 24 3.47 13.82 -2.46
N ASP A 25 4.03 13.17 -1.44
CA ASP A 25 5.46 12.82 -1.39
C ASP A 25 5.75 11.55 -0.58
N GLU A 26 7.02 11.14 -0.59
CA GLU A 26 7.51 9.94 0.11
C GLU A 26 7.28 10.01 1.63
N ALA A 27 7.48 11.19 2.22
CA ALA A 27 7.30 11.38 3.66
C ALA A 27 5.84 11.23 4.07
N GLY A 28 4.91 11.79 3.28
CA GLY A 28 3.48 11.64 3.49
C GLY A 28 3.02 10.19 3.32
N PHE A 29 3.60 9.45 2.37
CA PHE A 29 3.31 8.02 2.23
C PHE A 29 3.76 7.22 3.45
N GLU A 30 4.99 7.45 3.91
CA GLU A 30 5.56 6.79 5.09
C GLU A 30 4.75 7.10 6.35
N GLU A 31 4.30 8.34 6.50
CA GLU A 31 3.43 8.76 7.60
C GLU A 31 2.07 8.06 7.55
N CYS A 32 1.40 8.06 6.38
CA CYS A 32 0.13 7.36 6.19
C CYS A 32 0.26 5.86 6.47
N LEU A 33 1.34 5.24 6.02
CA LEU A 33 1.63 3.84 6.27
C LEU A 33 1.86 3.56 7.77
N GLY A 34 2.61 4.43 8.44
CA GLY A 34 2.82 4.36 9.89
C GLY A 34 1.51 4.51 10.69
N ARG A 35 0.60 5.39 10.25
CA ARG A 35 -0.75 5.57 10.82
C ARG A 35 -1.62 4.34 10.58
N ALA A 36 -1.62 3.78 9.37
CA ALA A 36 -2.36 2.56 9.05
C ALA A 36 -1.92 1.36 9.90
N ALA A 37 -0.60 1.20 10.10
CA ALA A 37 -0.07 0.17 10.98
C ALA A 37 -0.51 0.38 12.44
N ALA A 38 -0.48 1.62 12.93
CA ALA A 38 -0.96 1.93 14.29
C ALA A 38 -2.45 1.62 14.45
N LEU A 39 -3.29 2.01 13.49
CA LEU A 39 -4.73 1.69 13.49
C LEU A 39 -4.96 0.17 13.49
N GLY A 40 -4.20 -0.60 12.69
CA GLY A 40 -4.27 -2.06 12.70
C GLY A 40 -3.99 -2.65 14.08
N THR A 41 -2.96 -2.16 14.76
CA THR A 41 -2.64 -2.60 16.13
C THR A 41 -3.72 -2.22 17.15
N GLN A 42 -4.33 -1.05 17.01
CA GLN A 42 -5.43 -0.62 17.87
C GLN A 42 -6.70 -1.46 17.65
N ILE A 43 -7.02 -1.79 16.39
CA ILE A 43 -8.15 -2.67 16.05
C ILE A 43 -7.93 -4.06 16.66
N ALA A 44 -6.72 -4.61 16.55
CA ALA A 44 -6.38 -5.89 17.19
C ALA A 44 -6.55 -5.83 18.71
N ALA A 45 -6.08 -4.75 19.35
CA ALA A 45 -6.23 -4.54 20.79
C ALA A 45 -7.70 -4.45 21.21
N LEU A 46 -8.55 -3.75 20.44
CA LEU A 46 -10.00 -3.72 20.66
C LEU A 46 -10.65 -5.11 20.50
N GLY A 47 -10.06 -5.97 19.66
CA GLY A 47 -10.44 -7.37 19.53
C GLY A 47 -9.93 -8.28 20.66
N GLY A 48 -9.30 -7.73 21.70
CA GLY A 48 -8.77 -8.49 22.84
C GLY A 48 -7.34 -8.99 22.66
N ALA A 49 -6.65 -8.62 21.58
CA ALA A 49 -5.23 -8.91 21.44
C ALA A 49 -4.41 -8.09 22.46
N PRO A 50 -3.26 -8.61 22.93
CA PRO A 50 -2.35 -7.84 23.77
C PRO A 50 -1.87 -6.58 23.03
N THR A 51 -1.46 -5.57 23.80
CA THR A 51 -0.90 -4.33 23.25
C THR A 51 0.30 -4.64 22.38
N ALA A 52 0.22 -4.26 21.11
CA ALA A 52 1.24 -4.59 20.13
C ALA A 52 2.58 -3.91 20.44
N SER A 53 3.65 -4.68 20.33
CA SER A 53 5.03 -4.24 20.36
C SER A 53 5.41 -3.46 19.09
N LEU A 54 6.52 -2.72 19.17
CA LEU A 54 7.08 -2.00 18.01
C LEU A 54 7.42 -2.95 16.85
N ALA A 55 7.84 -4.18 17.15
CA ALA A 55 8.12 -5.22 16.16
C ALA A 55 6.85 -5.68 15.43
N GLU A 56 5.72 -5.82 16.14
CA GLU A 56 4.43 -6.17 15.55
C GLU A 56 3.86 -5.05 14.69
N ARG A 57 4.11 -3.79 15.06
CA ARG A 57 3.76 -2.64 14.24
C ARG A 57 4.53 -2.65 12.92
N GLU A 58 5.84 -2.89 12.94
CA GLU A 58 6.64 -3.01 11.71
C GLU A 58 6.23 -4.22 10.86
N ARG A 59 5.87 -5.34 11.50
CA ARG A 59 5.30 -6.50 10.80
C ARG A 59 4.00 -6.14 10.09
N THR A 60 3.08 -5.47 10.79
CA THR A 60 1.80 -5.00 10.22
C THR A 60 2.02 -4.05 9.05
N ARG A 61 2.99 -3.14 9.20
CA ARG A 61 3.42 -2.23 8.13
C ARG A 61 3.91 -2.98 6.89
N GLY A 62 4.72 -4.02 7.07
CA GLY A 62 5.17 -4.90 5.98
C GLY A 62 4.00 -5.60 5.25
N LEU A 63 3.03 -6.13 6.00
CA LEU A 63 1.85 -6.80 5.44
C LEU A 63 0.94 -5.85 4.65
N ILE A 64 0.77 -4.61 5.14
CA ILE A 64 0.01 -3.58 4.40
C ILE A 64 0.69 -3.29 3.06
N LEU A 65 2.01 -3.09 3.06
CA LEU A 65 2.78 -2.88 1.83
C LEU A 65 2.64 -4.04 0.85
N GLU A 66 2.77 -5.28 1.33
CA GLU A 66 2.64 -6.48 0.51
C GLU A 66 1.24 -6.63 -0.10
N SER A 67 0.19 -6.32 0.68
CA SER A 67 -1.20 -6.34 0.21
C SER A 67 -1.42 -5.31 -0.91
N LEU A 68 -0.90 -4.09 -0.74
CA LEU A 68 -0.99 -3.03 -1.75
C LEU A 68 -0.29 -3.44 -3.06
N MET A 69 0.87 -4.11 -2.97
CA MET A 69 1.59 -4.61 -4.14
C MET A 69 0.79 -5.68 -4.89
N THR A 70 0.19 -6.61 -4.15
CA THR A 70 -0.57 -7.73 -4.72
C THR A 70 -1.85 -7.23 -5.40
N LYS A 71 -2.57 -6.30 -4.76
CA LYS A 71 -3.78 -5.68 -5.33
C LYS A 71 -3.48 -4.88 -6.60
N HIS A 72 -2.36 -4.16 -6.64
CA HIS A 72 -1.94 -3.45 -7.85
C HIS A 72 -1.59 -4.42 -8.99
N ARG A 73 -0.93 -5.54 -8.70
CA ARG A 73 -0.62 -6.55 -9.72
C ARG A 73 -1.89 -7.14 -10.34
N VAL A 74 -2.91 -7.40 -9.54
CA VAL A 74 -4.20 -7.90 -10.02
C VAL A 74 -4.94 -6.83 -10.86
N ALA A 75 -4.96 -5.57 -10.40
CA ALA A 75 -5.57 -4.47 -11.14
C ALA A 75 -4.88 -4.22 -12.50
N ALA A 76 -3.55 -4.27 -12.56
CA ALA A 76 -2.79 -4.11 -13.80
C ALA A 76 -3.03 -5.25 -14.81
N VAL A 77 -3.23 -6.49 -14.33
CA VAL A 77 -3.60 -7.63 -15.18
C VAL A 77 -5.04 -7.49 -15.69
N GLY A 78 -5.97 -7.03 -14.83
CA GLY A 78 -7.36 -6.76 -15.23
C GLY A 78 -7.48 -5.63 -16.27
N ALA A 79 -6.74 -4.54 -16.09
CA ALA A 79 -6.71 -3.42 -17.04
C ALA A 79 -6.14 -3.81 -18.41
N LYS A 80 -5.09 -4.66 -18.44
CA LYS A 80 -4.56 -5.23 -19.70
C LYS A 80 -5.56 -6.15 -20.41
N GLY A 81 -6.30 -6.98 -19.66
CA GLY A 81 -7.35 -7.84 -20.22
C GLY A 81 -8.51 -7.03 -20.83
N ALA A 82 -8.97 -5.98 -20.14
CA ALA A 82 -10.01 -5.09 -20.64
C ALA A 82 -9.57 -4.30 -21.89
N ALA A 83 -8.32 -3.83 -21.94
CA ALA A 83 -7.78 -3.12 -23.10
C ALA A 83 -7.60 -4.01 -24.35
N GLN A 84 -7.47 -5.33 -24.18
CA GLN A 84 -7.34 -6.29 -25.27
C GLN A 84 -8.71 -6.80 -25.80
N ALA A 85 -9.73 -6.84 -24.95
CA ALA A 85 -11.09 -7.23 -25.33
C ALA A 85 -11.88 -6.16 -26.10
N GLY A 86 -11.41 -4.90 -26.11
CA GLY A 86 -12.01 -3.79 -26.87
C GLY A 86 -11.51 -3.64 -28.31
N ARG A 87 -10.71 -4.60 -28.83
CA ARG A 87 -10.27 -4.66 -30.23
C ARG A 87 -10.74 -5.97 -30.85
N GLY A 88 -12.04 -6.08 -31.10
CA GLY A 88 -12.67 -7.19 -31.82
C GLY A 88 -13.78 -6.65 -32.70
#